data_AF-A0A2G5TYL9-F1
#
_entry.id   AF-A0A2G5TYL9-F1
#
_cell.length_a   1.000
_cell.length_b   1.000
_cell.length_c   1.000
_cell.angle_alpha   90.00
_cell.angle_beta   90.00
_cell.angle_gamma   90.00
#
_symmetry.space_group_name_H-M   'P 1'
#
loop_
_entity.id
_entity.type
_entity.pdbx_description
1 polymer ?
#
loop_
_entity_poly.entity_id
_entity_poly.type
_entity_poly.pdbx_seq_one_letter_code
_entity_poly.pdbx_strand_id
1 'polypeptide(L)'
;MNDKVWIDTNSIIGTTFQLSTEVYGLFHEFLSHFADRVVSISQIRVRIRTDNPDRHILLEIGFDGFVEFQHSFKFFRLMVISAEMKESEYDDNCEEWICRMAPHVYDVYDDYDDYDYN
;
A
#
# COMPACT_ATOMS: atom_id res chain seq x y z
N MET A 1 -12.11 11.26 5.63
CA MET A 1 -11.56 10.27 6.58
C MET A 1 -11.14 11.04 7.84
N ASN A 2 -11.26 10.49 9.05
CA ASN A 2 -10.87 11.23 10.26
C ASN A 2 -9.39 10.94 10.57
N ASP A 3 -8.50 11.79 10.07
CA ASP A 3 -7.04 11.61 10.09
C ASP A 3 -6.45 11.49 11.51
N LYS A 4 -7.21 11.96 12.52
CA LYS A 4 -6.85 11.85 13.94
C LYS A 4 -6.69 10.40 14.42
N VAL A 5 -7.46 9.45 13.88
CA VAL A 5 -7.41 8.04 14.37
C VAL A 5 -6.08 7.37 14.03
N TRP A 6 -5.33 7.86 13.04
CA TRP A 6 -4.06 7.25 12.66
C TRP A 6 -2.85 8.01 13.23
N ILE A 7 -2.97 9.33 13.32
CA ILE A 7 -1.91 10.21 13.82
C ILE A 7 -1.76 10.15 15.35
N ASP A 8 -2.89 10.09 16.06
CA ASP A 8 -2.97 10.15 17.52
C ASP A 8 -2.78 8.78 18.18
N THR A 9 -2.75 7.71 17.37
CA THR A 9 -2.75 6.36 17.93
C THR A 9 -1.37 5.86 18.29
N ASN A 10 -1.25 5.46 19.55
CA ASN A 10 -0.36 4.41 20.05
C ASN A 10 -0.69 3.02 19.44
N SER A 11 -1.11 2.98 18.17
CA SER A 11 -1.49 1.75 17.47
C SER A 11 -0.33 0.77 17.50
N ILE A 12 -0.65 -0.51 17.71
CA ILE A 12 0.34 -1.58 17.88
C ILE A 12 1.16 -1.69 16.58
N ILE A 13 2.48 -1.85 16.69
CA ILE A 13 3.33 -2.09 15.52
C ILE A 13 2.85 -3.36 14.81
N GLY A 14 2.78 -3.33 13.49
CA GLY A 14 2.20 -4.39 12.67
C GLY A 14 0.69 -4.29 12.49
N THR A 15 0.03 -3.26 13.04
CA THR A 15 -1.35 -2.94 12.68
C THR A 15 -1.39 -2.59 11.19
N THR A 16 -2.17 -3.35 10.43
CA THR A 16 -2.27 -3.21 8.98
C THR A 16 -3.70 -2.90 8.58
N PHE A 17 -3.87 -1.93 7.69
CA PHE A 17 -5.12 -1.59 7.06
C PHE A 17 -4.95 -1.62 5.55
N GLN A 18 -5.87 -2.29 4.86
CA GLN A 18 -5.79 -2.49 3.41
C GLN A 18 -7.09 -2.02 2.78
N LEU A 19 -6.99 -1.41 1.61
CA LEU A 19 -8.13 -0.91 0.87
C LEU A 19 -7.87 -0.93 -0.64
N SER A 20 -8.95 -0.99 -1.41
CA SER A 20 -8.96 -0.79 -2.85
C SER A 20 -9.86 0.40 -3.19
N THR A 21 -9.54 1.10 -4.28
CA THR A 21 -10.39 2.18 -4.80
C THR A 21 -10.28 2.30 -6.31
N GLU A 22 -11.39 2.66 -6.95
CA GLU A 22 -11.46 3.03 -8.37
C GLU A 22 -11.23 4.53 -8.59
N VAL A 23 -11.16 5.32 -7.52
CA VAL A 23 -11.10 6.78 -7.59
C VAL A 23 -9.66 7.22 -7.79
N TYR A 24 -9.40 7.75 -8.98
CA TYR A 24 -8.14 8.41 -9.30
C TYR A 24 -7.88 9.62 -8.39
N GLY A 25 -6.64 9.78 -7.93
CA GLY A 25 -6.19 10.95 -7.18
C GLY A 25 -6.35 10.87 -5.65
N LEU A 26 -7.07 9.88 -5.11
CA LEU A 26 -7.21 9.70 -3.65
C LEU A 26 -5.86 9.56 -2.94
N PHE A 27 -4.86 8.99 -3.59
CA PHE A 27 -3.50 8.91 -3.05
C PHE A 27 -2.88 10.29 -2.83
N HIS A 28 -2.95 11.17 -3.83
CA HIS A 28 -2.41 12.52 -3.73
C HIS A 28 -3.19 13.37 -2.73
N GLU A 29 -4.52 13.24 -2.71
CA GLU A 29 -5.38 13.89 -1.72
C GLU A 29 -5.01 13.43 -0.31
N PHE A 30 -4.95 12.12 -0.07
CA PHE A 30 -4.55 11.54 1.21
C PHE A 30 -3.19 12.08 1.64
N LEU A 31 -2.17 11.98 0.79
CA LEU A 31 -0.83 12.48 1.10
C LEU A 31 -0.79 13.97 1.42
N SER A 32 -1.65 14.78 0.81
CA SER A 32 -1.69 16.21 1.09
C SER A 32 -2.03 16.52 2.55
N HIS A 33 -2.83 15.66 3.21
CA HIS A 33 -3.14 15.77 4.63
C HIS A 33 -1.94 15.48 5.56
N PHE A 34 -0.93 14.79 5.05
CA PHE A 34 0.26 14.37 5.81
C PHE A 34 1.55 15.01 5.30
N ALA A 35 1.49 16.02 4.42
CA ALA A 35 2.66 16.59 3.76
C ALA A 35 3.78 16.99 4.74
N ASP A 36 3.43 17.66 5.85
CA ASP A 36 4.37 18.09 6.90
C ASP A 36 4.90 16.93 7.79
N ARG A 37 4.38 15.73 7.58
CA ARG A 37 4.70 14.52 8.32
C ARG A 37 5.42 13.48 7.46
N VAL A 38 5.62 13.74 6.17
CA VAL A 38 6.38 12.82 5.31
C VAL A 38 7.85 12.80 5.73
N VAL A 39 8.36 11.60 5.97
CA VAL A 39 9.77 11.33 6.33
C VAL A 39 10.56 10.91 5.10
N SER A 40 10.01 10.00 4.29
CA SER A 40 10.59 9.57 3.02
C SER A 40 9.49 9.21 2.02
N ILE A 41 9.82 9.35 0.74
CA ILE A 41 8.95 9.00 -0.38
C ILE A 41 9.76 8.23 -1.43
N SER A 42 9.22 7.12 -1.88
CA SER A 42 9.68 6.38 -3.05
C SER A 42 8.55 6.29 -4.08
N GLN A 43 8.78 5.58 -5.19
CA GLN A 43 7.75 5.41 -6.23
C GLN A 43 6.47 4.75 -5.71
N ILE A 44 6.61 3.82 -4.77
CA ILE A 44 5.51 2.95 -4.33
C ILE A 44 5.24 3.04 -2.82
N ARG A 45 6.08 3.75 -2.05
CA ARG A 45 5.98 3.83 -0.59
C ARG A 45 6.16 5.26 -0.09
N VAL A 46 5.41 5.59 0.95
CA VAL A 46 5.55 6.85 1.69
C VAL A 46 5.62 6.53 3.17
N ARG A 47 6.64 7.07 3.83
CA ARG A 47 6.80 6.97 5.27
C ARG A 47 6.33 8.26 5.92
N ILE A 48 5.42 8.13 6.89
CA ILE A 48 4.75 9.26 7.55
C ILE A 48 5.01 9.15 9.06
N ARG A 49 5.49 10.23 9.68
CA ARG A 49 5.67 10.29 11.15
C ARG A 49 4.33 10.49 11.85
N THR A 50 4.15 9.79 12.97
CA THR A 50 2.98 9.98 13.85
C THR A 50 3.32 10.97 14.98
N ASP A 51 2.37 11.24 15.88
CA ASP A 51 2.67 12.00 17.10
C ASP A 51 3.50 11.19 18.10
N ASN A 52 3.54 9.85 17.97
CA ASN A 52 4.47 9.00 18.69
C ASN A 52 5.81 8.91 17.91
N PRO A 53 6.93 9.38 18.48
CA PRO A 53 8.22 9.38 17.78
C PRO A 53 8.76 7.97 17.48
N ASP A 54 8.33 6.95 18.20
CA ASP A 54 8.78 5.56 18.01
C ASP A 54 7.98 4.83 16.91
N ARG A 55 6.94 5.48 16.36
CA ARG A 55 6.00 4.86 15.41
C ARG A 55 5.82 5.71 14.17
N HIS A 56 5.98 5.08 13.02
CA HIS A 56 5.65 5.66 11.72
C HIS A 56 4.52 4.87 11.07
N ILE A 57 3.85 5.50 10.12
CA ILE A 57 2.94 4.84 9.18
C ILE A 57 3.71 4.64 7.89
N LEU A 58 3.75 3.42 7.39
CA LEU A 58 4.17 3.10 6.04
C LEU A 58 2.92 2.98 5.18
N LEU A 59 2.74 3.92 4.27
CA LEU A 59 1.76 3.82 3.19
C LEU A 59 2.45 3.19 2.00
N GLU A 60 1.83 2.15 1.46
CA GLU A 60 2.29 1.43 0.30
C GLU A 60 1.19 1.37 -0.75
N ILE A 61 1.57 1.66 -1.98
CA ILE A 61 0.74 1.45 -3.17
C ILE A 61 0.99 0.01 -3.61
N GLY A 62 -0.10 -0.74 -3.81
CA GLY A 62 -0.07 -2.03 -4.47
C GLY A 62 0.33 -1.87 -5.93
N PHE A 63 1.63 -1.72 -6.15
CA PHE A 63 2.24 -1.62 -7.44
C PHE A 63 2.78 -3.00 -7.79
N ASP A 64 2.03 -3.70 -8.61
CA ASP A 64 2.59 -4.70 -9.48
C ASP A 64 2.53 -4.08 -10.87
N GLY A 65 3.64 -4.08 -11.62
CA GLY A 65 3.72 -3.46 -12.95
C GLY A 65 2.63 -3.91 -13.92
N PHE A 66 1.92 -4.99 -13.58
CA PHE A 66 0.74 -5.51 -14.26
C PHE A 66 -0.60 -4.83 -13.88
N VAL A 67 -0.83 -4.57 -12.58
CA VAL A 67 -2.10 -4.06 -12.04
C VAL A 67 -2.36 -2.61 -12.45
N GLU A 68 -1.30 -1.82 -12.67
CA GLU A 68 -1.45 -0.43 -13.15
C GLU A 68 -2.06 -0.30 -14.55
N PHE A 69 -1.84 -1.29 -15.43
CA PHE A 69 -2.23 -1.20 -16.84
C PHE A 69 -3.57 -1.86 -17.13
N GLN A 70 -3.99 -2.85 -16.34
CA GLN A 70 -5.19 -3.64 -16.64
C GLN A 70 -6.41 -3.30 -15.78
N HIS A 71 -6.24 -2.70 -14.60
CA HIS A 71 -7.34 -2.51 -13.66
C HIS A 71 -7.57 -1.04 -13.29
N SER A 72 -8.85 -0.66 -13.27
CA SER A 72 -9.32 0.63 -12.73
C SER A 72 -9.06 0.77 -11.23
N PHE A 73 -8.67 -0.31 -10.55
CA PHE A 73 -8.48 -0.36 -9.11
C PHE A 73 -7.03 -0.08 -8.71
N LYS A 74 -6.85 0.78 -7.73
CA LYS A 74 -5.60 0.95 -7.00
C LYS A 74 -5.74 0.32 -5.61
N PHE A 75 -4.73 -0.44 -5.23
CA PHE A 75 -4.66 -1.06 -3.92
C PHE A 75 -3.71 -0.27 -3.02
N PHE A 76 -4.06 -0.15 -1.75
CA PHE A 76 -3.22 0.52 -0.77
C PHE A 76 -3.15 -0.28 0.51
N ARG A 77 -1.98 -0.21 1.15
CA ARG A 77 -1.71 -0.81 2.45
C ARG A 77 -1.10 0.25 3.35
N LEU A 78 -1.69 0.44 4.53
CA LEU A 78 -1.16 1.26 5.60
C LEU A 78 -0.70 0.35 6.73
N MET A 79 0.54 0.50 7.17
CA MET A 79 1.11 -0.29 8.25
C MET A 79 1.73 0.60 9.31
N VAL A 80 1.45 0.32 10.57
CA VAL A 80 2.17 0.95 11.68
C VAL A 80 3.50 0.23 11.86
N ILE A 81 4.60 0.92 11.62
CA ILE A 81 5.96 0.40 11.72
C ILE A 81 6.74 1.10 12.83
N SER A 82 7.83 0.49 13.27
CA SER A 82 8.79 1.18 14.13
C SER A 82 9.43 2.36 13.38
N ALA A 83 9.70 3.46 14.08
CA ALA A 83 10.48 4.57 13.55
C ALA A 83 11.93 4.17 13.21
N GLU A 84 12.46 3.15 13.87
CA GLU A 84 13.81 2.62 13.62
C GLU A 84 13.87 1.60 12.48
N MET A 85 12.72 1.11 11.99
CA MET A 85 12.67 0.13 10.91
C MET A 85 13.27 0.71 9.62
N LYS A 86 14.19 -0.04 9.02
CA LYS A 86 14.87 0.32 7.77
C LYS A 86 14.05 -0.12 6.57
N GLU A 87 14.23 0.58 5.46
CA GLU A 87 13.54 0.24 4.22
C GLU A 87 13.88 -1.17 3.72
N SER A 88 15.10 -1.65 3.97
CA SER A 88 15.52 -3.03 3.66
C SER A 88 14.80 -4.11 4.47
N GLU A 89 14.08 -3.74 5.53
CA GLU A 89 13.31 -4.67 6.37
C GLU A 89 11.84 -4.71 5.96
N TYR A 90 11.41 -3.86 5.01
CA TYR A 90 10.02 -3.83 4.56
C TYR A 90 9.65 -5.12 3.84
N ASP A 91 8.42 -5.57 4.06
CA ASP A 91 7.89 -6.77 3.43
C ASP A 91 7.42 -6.46 2.00
N ASP A 92 8.07 -7.08 1.01
CA ASP A 92 7.79 -6.93 -0.42
C ASP A 92 6.72 -7.93 -0.92
N ASN A 93 5.82 -8.39 -0.05
CA ASN A 93 4.75 -9.34 -0.38
C ASN A 93 3.51 -8.71 -1.08
N CYS A 94 3.74 -7.75 -1.99
CA CYS A 94 2.69 -7.00 -2.70
C CYS A 94 1.60 -7.90 -3.29
N GLU A 95 2.02 -8.88 -4.08
CA GLU A 95 1.15 -9.85 -4.75
C GLU A 95 0.29 -10.64 -3.75
N GLU A 96 0.91 -11.18 -2.69
CA GLU A 96 0.22 -12.04 -1.73
C GLU A 96 -0.96 -11.33 -1.06
N TRP A 97 -0.77 -10.08 -0.61
CA TRP A 97 -1.86 -9.38 0.06
C TRP A 97 -2.89 -8.82 -0.90
N ILE A 98 -2.52 -8.49 -2.13
CA ILE A 98 -3.48 -8.14 -3.18
C ILE A 98 -4.33 -9.36 -3.54
N CYS A 99 -3.73 -10.54 -3.74
CA CYS A 99 -4.44 -11.80 -3.98
C CYS A 99 -5.45 -12.10 -2.87
N ARG A 100 -5.13 -11.80 -1.60
CA ARG A 100 -6.08 -11.99 -0.50
C ARG A 100 -7.29 -11.06 -0.57
N MET A 101 -7.12 -9.84 -1.09
CA MET A 101 -8.22 -8.89 -1.24
C MET A 101 -9.03 -9.12 -2.52
N ALA A 102 -8.35 -9.48 -3.61
CA ALA A 102 -8.93 -9.70 -4.93
C ALA A 102 -8.26 -10.92 -5.57
N PRO A 103 -8.71 -12.15 -5.22
CA PRO A 103 -8.12 -13.40 -5.72
C PRO A 103 -8.07 -13.45 -7.25
N HIS A 104 -9.11 -12.93 -7.90
CA HIS A 104 -9.26 -12.95 -9.35
C HIS A 104 -8.42 -11.94 -10.12
N VAL A 105 -7.63 -11.10 -9.45
CA VAL A 105 -6.84 -10.07 -10.15
C VAL A 105 -5.70 -10.68 -10.99
N TYR A 106 -5.32 -11.94 -10.69
CA TYR A 106 -4.27 -12.68 -11.40
C TYR A 106 -4.79 -13.89 -12.20
N ASP A 107 -6.08 -14.23 -12.08
CA ASP A 107 -6.70 -15.39 -12.74
C ASP A 107 -6.72 -15.29 -14.29
N VAL A 108 -6.44 -14.11 -14.86
CA VAL A 108 -6.41 -13.89 -16.32
C VAL A 108 -5.25 -14.64 -17.00
N TYR A 109 -4.37 -15.31 -16.25
CA TYR A 109 -3.19 -16.00 -16.79
C TYR A 109 -3.27 -17.52 -16.87
N ASP A 110 -4.24 -18.19 -16.24
CA ASP A 110 -4.35 -19.66 -16.34
C ASP A 110 -4.91 -20.14 -17.69
N ASP A 111 -5.40 -19.23 -18.55
CA ASP A 111 -6.08 -19.57 -19.82
C ASP A 111 -5.25 -19.23 -21.08
N TYR A 112 -4.02 -18.71 -20.95
CA TYR A 112 -3.18 -18.29 -22.09
C TYR A 112 -1.97 -19.20 -22.38
N ASP A 113 -1.81 -20.32 -21.66
CA ASP A 113 -0.75 -21.31 -21.90
C ASP A 113 -1.12 -22.40 -22.92
N ASP A 114 -2.30 -22.36 -23.55
CA ASP A 114 -2.75 -23.38 -24.54
C ASP A 114 -2.90 -22.83 -25.97
N TYR A 115 -1.88 -22.11 -26.46
CA TYR A 115 -1.69 -21.95 -27.91
C TYR A 115 -0.53 -22.81 -28.38
N ASP A 116 -0.81 -24.11 -28.51
CA ASP A 116 0.00 -25.07 -29.24
C ASP A 116 0.09 -24.59 -30.71
N TYR A 117 1.27 -24.09 -31.11
CA TYR A 117 1.54 -23.70 -32.49
C TYR A 117 1.63 -24.97 -33.37
N ASN A 118 0.51 -25.34 -33.98
CA ASN A 118 0.46 -26.28 -35.11
C ASN A 118 0.79 -25.59 -36.44
#